data_AF-A0A1B6DF99-F1
#
_entry.id   AF-A0A1B6DF99-F1
#
_cell.length_a   1.000
_cell.length_b   1.000
_cell.length_c   1.000
_cell.angle_alpha   90.00
_cell.angle_beta   90.00
_cell.angle_gamma   90.00
#
_symmetry.space_group_name_H-M   'P 1'
#
loop_
_entity.id
_entity.type
_entity.pdbx_description
1 polymer ?
#
loop_
_entity_poly.entity_id
_entity_poly.type
_entity_poly.pdbx_seq_one_letter_code
_entity_poly.pdbx_strand_id
1 'polypeptide(L)'
;QQPGVRQLMFLDEGTTFLTISKPPLIPDGPTKTTATGILRSIPDGTHLFSFDYPVRNVAGVPFKQAVVSCDGQNIVALAADKGHHKETLVVFNAKTGAAGAK
;
A
#
# COMPACT_ATOMS: atom_id res chain seq x y z
N GLN A 1 -1.25 12.99 -12.85
CA GLN A 1 -1.42 11.67 -12.20
C GLN A 1 -0.35 10.74 -12.77
N GLN A 2 0.49 10.12 -11.93
CA GLN A 2 1.55 9.23 -12.42
C GLN A 2 0.94 7.85 -12.76
N PRO A 3 1.14 7.31 -13.98
CA PRO A 3 0.60 6.01 -14.36
C PRO A 3 1.04 4.90 -13.38
N GLY A 4 0.09 4.06 -12.95
CA GLY A 4 0.36 2.94 -12.04
C GLY A 4 0.36 3.28 -10.55
N VAL A 5 0.53 4.55 -10.17
CA VAL A 5 0.42 5.00 -8.78
C VAL A 5 -1.06 5.12 -8.40
N ARG A 6 -1.47 4.38 -7.39
CA ARG A 6 -2.84 4.38 -6.87
C ARG A 6 -3.03 5.33 -5.70
N GLN A 7 -1.95 5.65 -5.00
CA GLN A 7 -1.98 6.55 -3.86
C GLN A 7 -0.64 7.25 -3.67
N LEU A 8 -0.71 8.51 -3.26
CA LEU A 8 0.41 9.30 -2.76
C LEU A 8 -0.06 9.97 -1.46
N MET A 9 0.77 9.91 -0.42
CA MET A 9 0.53 10.59 0.85
C MET A 9 1.83 11.19 1.38
N PHE A 10 1.72 12.34 2.05
CA PHE A 10 2.81 12.89 2.84
C PHE A 10 2.78 12.29 4.25
N LEU A 11 3.96 12.08 4.80
CA LEU A 11 4.21 11.52 6.12
C LEU A 11 5.24 12.39 6.83
N ASP A 12 5.34 12.22 8.15
CA ASP A 12 6.35 12.89 8.98
C ASP A 12 6.40 14.40 8.72
N GLU A 13 5.24 15.06 8.84
CA GLU A 13 5.07 16.51 8.61
C GLU A 13 5.55 16.99 7.22
N GLY A 14 5.59 16.10 6.23
CA GLY A 14 5.96 16.43 4.85
C GLY A 14 7.45 16.28 4.54
N THR A 15 8.25 15.69 5.44
CA THR A 15 9.64 15.32 5.17
C THR A 15 9.75 14.03 4.36
N THR A 16 8.67 13.24 4.29
CA THR A 16 8.63 11.97 3.53
C THR A 16 7.31 11.82 2.76
N PHE A 17 7.33 10.99 1.74
CA PHE A 17 6.14 10.63 0.98
C PHE A 17 6.08 9.13 0.70
N LEU A 18 4.88 8.56 0.85
CA LEU A 18 4.58 7.17 0.52
C LEU A 18 3.80 7.12 -0.78
N THR A 19 4.29 6.32 -1.72
CA THR A 19 3.56 5.94 -2.93
C THR A 19 3.12 4.49 -2.84
N ILE A 20 1.86 4.20 -3.18
CA ILE A 20 1.37 2.82 -3.31
C ILE A 20 0.94 2.60 -4.76
N SER A 21 1.46 1.53 -5.34
CA SER A 21 1.18 1.11 -6.72
C SER A 21 0.79 -0.36 -6.76
N LYS A 22 0.08 -0.74 -7.83
CA LYS A 22 -0.18 -2.15 -8.12
C LYS A 22 -0.29 -2.35 -9.63
N PRO A 23 -0.04 -3.57 -10.14
CA PRO A 23 -0.25 -3.89 -11.54
C PRO A 23 -1.68 -3.54 -12.02
N PRO A 24 -1.84 -3.19 -13.30
CA PRO A 24 -3.15 -2.99 -13.89
C PRO A 24 -3.98 -4.28 -13.81
N LEU A 25 -5.30 -4.12 -13.90
CA LEU A 25 -6.18 -5.27 -14.07
C LEU A 25 -5.92 -5.87 -15.46
N ILE A 26 -5.68 -7.18 -15.51
CA ILE A 26 -5.56 -7.95 -16.76
C ILE A 26 -6.87 -8.72 -16.93
N PRO A 27 -7.58 -8.61 -18.07
CA PRO A 27 -8.74 -9.44 -18.37
C PRO A 27 -8.40 -10.93 -18.20
N ASP A 28 -9.26 -11.69 -17.55
CA ASP A 28 -9.04 -13.12 -17.20
C ASP A 28 -7.78 -13.42 -16.38
N GLY A 29 -7.19 -12.39 -15.77
CA GLY A 29 -6.02 -12.50 -14.92
C GLY A 29 -6.34 -12.96 -13.49
N PRO A 30 -5.30 -13.11 -12.65
CA PRO A 30 -5.45 -13.50 -11.25
C PRO A 30 -6.34 -12.52 -10.46
N THR A 31 -7.22 -13.06 -9.63
CA THR A 31 -8.12 -12.27 -8.76
C THR A 31 -7.41 -11.56 -7.60
N LYS A 32 -6.11 -11.87 -7.41
CA LYS A 32 -5.22 -11.27 -6.42
C LYS A 32 -3.94 -10.81 -7.11
N THR A 33 -3.40 -9.69 -6.67
CA THR A 33 -2.09 -9.20 -7.10
C THR A 33 -1.33 -8.64 -5.91
N THR A 34 -0.09 -8.20 -6.11
CA THR A 34 0.71 -7.55 -5.08
C THR A 34 0.65 -6.04 -5.27
N ALA A 35 0.33 -5.31 -4.21
CA ALA A 35 0.56 -3.88 -4.13
C ALA A 35 1.90 -3.62 -3.44
N THR A 36 2.62 -2.61 -3.92
CA THR A 36 3.91 -2.19 -3.40
C THR A 36 3.81 -0.77 -2.88
N GLY A 37 4.11 -0.60 -1.59
CA GLY A 37 4.33 0.69 -0.94
C GLY A 37 5.81 1.03 -0.94
N ILE A 38 6.16 2.27 -1.30
CA ILE A 38 7.54 2.78 -1.26
C ILE A 38 7.55 4.13 -0.56
N LEU A 39 8.29 4.24 0.53
CA LEU A 39 8.54 5.49 1.25
C LEU A 39 9.85 6.13 0.78
N ARG A 40 9.80 7.43 0.48
CA ARG A 40 10.97 8.22 0.12
C ARG A 40 11.02 9.53 0.90
N SER A 41 12.21 10.08 1.09
CA SER A 41 12.41 11.40 1.70
C SER A 41 12.21 12.55 0.72
N ILE A 42 11.96 13.73 1.26
CA ILE A 42 11.84 15.02 0.59
C ILE A 42 12.95 15.92 1.14
N PRO A 43 13.70 16.64 0.29
CA PRO A 43 13.51 16.80 -1.16
C PRO A 43 14.31 15.81 -2.02
N ASP A 44 15.25 15.08 -1.45
CA ASP A 44 16.26 14.29 -2.17
C ASP A 44 15.71 13.01 -2.83
N GLY A 45 14.51 12.55 -2.42
CA GLY A 45 13.89 11.36 -2.99
C GLY A 45 14.54 10.05 -2.55
N THR A 46 15.36 10.06 -1.49
CA THR A 46 16.07 8.87 -1.02
C THR A 46 15.07 7.78 -0.62
N HIS A 47 15.29 6.56 -1.12
CA HIS A 47 14.49 5.40 -0.78
C HIS A 47 14.75 4.99 0.67
N LEU A 48 13.71 5.03 1.50
CA LEU A 48 13.80 4.64 2.91
C LEU A 48 13.47 3.16 3.09
N PHE A 49 12.29 2.74 2.63
CA PHE A 49 11.89 1.33 2.64
C PHE A 49 10.76 1.06 1.63
N SER A 50 10.55 -0.22 1.36
CA SER A 50 9.41 -0.72 0.62
C SER A 50 8.74 -1.89 1.35
N PHE A 51 7.46 -2.09 1.08
CA PHE A 51 6.71 -3.24 1.58
C PHE A 51 5.68 -3.69 0.55
N ASP A 52 5.40 -4.99 0.57
CA ASP A 52 4.46 -5.63 -0.33
C ASP A 52 3.29 -6.24 0.44
N TYR A 53 2.10 -6.19 -0.15
CA TYR A 53 0.93 -6.85 0.40
C TYR A 53 -0.04 -7.33 -0.69
N PRO A 54 -0.71 -8.47 -0.47
CA PRO A 54 -1.65 -8.98 -1.46
C PRO A 54 -2.90 -8.10 -1.46
N VAL A 55 -3.41 -7.74 -2.64
CA VAL A 55 -4.64 -6.97 -2.82
C VAL A 55 -5.53 -7.64 -3.86
N ARG A 56 -6.83 -7.36 -3.79
CA ARG A 56 -7.78 -7.86 -4.80
C ARG A 56 -7.54 -7.16 -6.13
N ASN A 57 -7.61 -7.93 -7.22
CA ASN A 57 -7.48 -7.45 -8.59
C ASN A 57 -8.64 -7.98 -9.44
N VAL A 58 -9.85 -7.50 -9.14
CA VAL A 58 -11.09 -7.96 -9.78
C VAL A 58 -11.81 -6.78 -10.42
N ALA A 59 -12.38 -6.97 -11.60
CA ALA A 59 -13.19 -5.95 -12.28
C ALA A 59 -14.33 -5.46 -11.36
N GLY A 60 -14.58 -4.15 -11.38
CA GLY A 60 -15.61 -3.52 -10.54
C GLY A 60 -15.26 -3.35 -9.06
N VAL A 61 -14.14 -3.90 -8.58
CA VAL A 61 -13.66 -3.69 -7.20
C VAL A 61 -12.61 -2.56 -7.19
N PRO A 62 -12.90 -1.39 -6.58
CA PRO A 62 -11.94 -0.31 -6.51
C PRO A 62 -10.76 -0.67 -5.59
N PHE A 63 -9.59 -0.10 -5.89
CA PHE A 63 -8.45 -0.18 -4.99
C PHE A 63 -8.73 0.60 -3.71
N LYS A 64 -8.57 -0.05 -2.55
CA LYS A 64 -8.76 0.56 -1.25
C LYS A 64 -7.43 1.15 -0.76
N GLN A 65 -7.44 2.44 -0.49
CA GLN A 65 -6.27 3.20 -0.06
C GLN A 65 -5.82 2.76 1.34
N ALA A 66 -4.51 2.81 1.58
CA ALA A 66 -3.96 2.69 2.92
C ALA A 66 -4.21 3.98 3.70
N VAL A 67 -4.32 3.89 5.01
CA VAL A 67 -4.48 5.03 5.91
C VAL A 67 -3.37 5.04 6.95
N VAL A 68 -3.07 6.21 7.49
CA VAL A 68 -2.06 6.37 8.54
C VAL A 68 -2.80 6.58 9.86
N SER A 69 -2.37 5.93 10.93
CA SER A 69 -2.91 6.17 12.26
C SER A 69 -2.66 7.60 12.71
N CYS A 70 -3.50 8.14 13.61
CA CYS A 70 -3.39 9.53 14.06
C CYS A 70 -2.08 9.85 14.80
N ASP A 71 -1.42 8.85 15.36
CA ASP A 71 -0.10 8.95 15.99
C ASP A 71 1.06 8.89 14.97
N GLY A 72 0.77 8.67 13.68
CA GLY A 72 1.78 8.57 12.62
C GLY A 72 2.63 7.30 12.68
N GLN A 73 2.31 6.34 13.55
CA GLN A 73 3.18 5.18 13.82
C GLN A 73 2.86 3.99 12.91
N ASN A 74 1.66 3.93 12.35
CA ASN A 74 1.17 2.78 11.59
C ASN A 74 0.58 3.17 10.24
N ILE A 75 0.88 2.37 9.22
CA ILE A 75 0.20 2.36 7.93
C ILE A 75 -0.73 1.15 7.95
N VAL A 76 -2.03 1.38 7.80
CA VAL A 76 -3.06 0.35 7.80
C VAL A 76 -3.61 0.20 6.39
N ALA A 77 -3.59 -1.02 5.86
CA ALA A 77 -4.10 -1.33 4.53
C ALA A 77 -5.01 -2.57 4.57
N LEU A 78 -5.88 -2.69 3.56
CA LEU A 78 -6.68 -3.89 3.34
C LEU A 78 -5.96 -4.84 2.40
N ALA A 79 -5.64 -6.02 2.89
CA ALA A 79 -5.00 -7.09 2.15
C ALA A 79 -6.01 -8.17 1.75
N ALA A 80 -5.78 -8.83 0.62
CA ALA A 80 -6.55 -10.01 0.22
C ALA A 80 -6.16 -11.20 1.13
N ASP A 81 -7.15 -11.80 1.79
CA ASP A 81 -6.96 -12.96 2.66
C ASP A 81 -7.02 -14.28 1.85
N LYS A 82 -6.79 -15.44 2.49
CA LYS A 82 -6.88 -16.77 1.85
C LYS A 82 -8.25 -17.04 1.24
N GLY A 83 -9.34 -16.50 1.80
CA GLY A 83 -10.68 -16.60 1.22
C GLY A 83 -10.85 -15.83 -0.11
N HIS A 84 -11.70 -16.33 -1.02
CA HIS A 84 -11.93 -15.71 -2.34
C HIS A 84 -12.56 -14.31 -2.28
N HIS A 85 -13.28 -14.01 -1.19
CA HIS A 85 -14.03 -12.75 -1.02
C HIS A 85 -13.75 -12.05 0.29
N LYS A 86 -12.71 -12.48 1.03
CA LYS A 86 -12.35 -11.91 2.33
C LYS A 86 -11.14 -10.99 2.19
N GLU A 87 -11.19 -9.89 2.94
CA GLU A 87 -10.09 -8.97 3.12
C GLU A 87 -9.72 -8.97 4.60
N THR A 88 -8.44 -8.75 4.88
CA THR A 88 -7.92 -8.62 6.24
C THR A 88 -7.20 -7.29 6.37
N LEU A 89 -7.14 -6.76 7.59
CA LEU A 89 -6.32 -5.61 7.89
C LEU A 89 -4.87 -6.06 8.02
N VAL A 90 -3.98 -5.37 7.34
CA VAL A 90 -2.54 -5.46 7.56
C VAL A 90 -2.05 -4.13 8.09
N VAL A 91 -1.19 -4.19 9.10
CA VAL A 91 -0.61 -3.02 9.75
C VAL A 91 0.89 -3.07 9.50
N PHE A 92 1.44 -1.98 8.98
CA PHE A 92 2.88 -1.77 8.82
C PHE A 92 3.34 -0.68 9.77
N ASN A 93 4.52 -0.83 10.35
CA ASN A 93 5.17 0.26 11.04
C ASN A 93 5.51 1.37 10.01
N ALA A 94 5.09 2.60 10.27
CA ALA A 94 5.26 3.73 9.35
C ALA A 94 6.71 4.18 9.18
N LYS A 95 7.61 3.80 10.10
CA LYS A 95 9.04 4.18 10.09
C LYS A 95 9.93 3.11 9.49
N THR A 96 9.51 1.85 9.53
CA THR A 96 10.36 0.72 9.08
C THR A 96 9.74 -0.12 7.97
N GLY A 97 8.45 0.03 7.68
CA GLY A 97 7.72 -0.82 6.74
C GLY A 97 7.49 -2.25 7.22
N ALA A 98 7.90 -2.60 8.44
CA ALA A 98 7.72 -3.93 8.99
C ALA A 98 6.23 -4.23 9.21
N ALA A 99 5.75 -5.37 8.71
CA ALA A 99 4.41 -5.84 9.00
C ALA A 99 4.29 -6.25 10.48
N GLY A 100 3.19 -5.86 11.13
CA GLY A 100 2.81 -6.39 12.43
C GLY A 100 2.56 -7.90 12.37
N ALA A 101 2.75 -8.59 13.50
CA ALA A 101 2.49 -10.02 13.60
C ALA A 101 1.05 -10.34 13.17
N LYS A 102 0.90 -11.35 12.30
CA LYS A 102 -0.40 -11.85 11.82
C LYS A 102 -1.07 -12.75 12.86
#